data_AF-A0A9W5CBH5-F1
#
_entry.id   AF-A0A9W5CBH5-F1
#
_cell.length_a   1.000
_cell.length_b   1.000
_cell.length_c   1.000
_cell.angle_alpha   90.00
_cell.angle_beta   90.00
_cell.angle_gamma   90.00
#
_symmetry.space_group_name_H-M   'P 1'
#
loop_
_entity.id
_entity.type
_entity.pdbx_description
1 polymer ?
#
loop_
_entity_poly.entity_id
_entity_poly.type
_entity_poly.pdbx_seq_one_letter_code
_entity_poly.pdbx_strand_id
1 'polypeptide(L)' 'MKKIGYVRVSSTSQNPSSQFRQLNEIGMDIIYEEKISGATKDREQLQKMLEDLQEGDIIYV' A
#
# COMPACT_ATOMS: atom_id res chain seq x y z
N MET A 1 2.06 -1.15 -17.37
CA MET A 1 1.08 -0.46 -16.53
C MET A 1 0.59 -1.45 -15.50
N LYS A 2 1.15 -1.36 -14.31
CA LYS A 2 0.75 -2.12 -13.13
C LYS A 2 -0.16 -1.26 -12.27
N LYS A 3 -1.18 -1.87 -11.67
CA LYS A 3 -1.98 -1.29 -10.59
C LYS A 3 -1.35 -1.68 -9.26
N ILE A 4 -0.86 -0.69 -8.55
CA ILE A 4 -0.10 -0.88 -7.32
C ILE A 4 -0.92 -0.33 -6.16
N GLY A 5 -1.26 -1.18 -5.19
CA GLY A 5 -1.89 -0.78 -3.94
C GLY A 5 -0.84 -0.46 -2.88
N TYR A 6 -1.03 0.61 -2.12
CA TYR A 6 -0.25 0.92 -0.94
C TYR A 6 -1.17 1.11 0.26
N VAL A 7 -1.00 0.29 1.28
CA VAL A 7 -1.83 0.27 2.48
C VAL A 7 -0.95 0.52 3.69
N ARG A 8 -1.28 1.57 4.47
CA ARG A 8 -0.62 1.84 5.75
C ARG A 8 -1.58 1.61 6.90
N VAL A 9 -1.22 0.70 7.80
CA VAL A 9 -2.01 0.35 8.98
C VAL A 9 -1.28 0.74 10.25
N SER A 10 -1.94 1.54 11.09
CA SER A 10 -1.42 1.75 12.45
C SER A 10 -1.45 0.42 13.19
N SER A 11 -0.39 0.14 13.97
CA SER A 11 -0.29 -1.09 14.77
C SER A 11 -1.48 -1.31 15.73
N THR A 12 -2.27 -0.26 15.99
CA THR A 12 -3.45 -0.27 16.85
C THR A 12 -4.76 -0.09 16.04
N SER A 13 -5.56 -1.15 16.06
CA SER A 13 -7.03 -1.20 16.11
C SER A 13 -7.93 -0.82 14.92
N GLN A 14 -7.44 -0.45 13.74
CA GLN A 14 -8.32 -0.40 12.56
C GLN A 14 -8.14 -1.67 11.72
N ASN A 15 -9.25 -2.37 11.47
CA ASN A 15 -9.24 -3.58 10.65
C ASN A 15 -9.07 -3.18 9.18
N PRO A 16 -7.92 -3.45 8.54
CA PRO A 16 -7.67 -3.02 7.17
C PRO A 16 -8.40 -3.89 6.13
N SER A 17 -9.14 -4.90 6.56
CA SER A 17 -9.84 -5.83 5.68
C SER A 17 -10.74 -5.14 4.65
N SER A 18 -11.33 -3.98 4.98
CA SER A 18 -12.16 -3.23 4.02
C SER A 18 -11.35 -2.57 2.91
N GLN A 19 -10.15 -2.06 3.20
CA GLN A 19 -9.25 -1.50 2.19
C GLN A 19 -8.68 -2.62 1.31
N PHE A 20 -8.23 -3.72 1.91
CA PHE A 20 -7.77 -4.88 1.15
C PHE A 20 -8.84 -5.45 0.23
N ARG A 21 -10.10 -5.50 0.69
CA ARG A 21 -11.21 -5.97 -0.15
C ARG A 21 -11.43 -5.07 -1.36
N GLN A 22 -11.43 -3.75 -1.18
CA GLN A 22 -11.58 -2.80 -2.28
C GLN A 22 -10.43 -2.90 -3.28
N LEU A 23 -9.18 -3.02 -2.79
CA LEU A 23 -8.01 -3.19 -3.66
C LEU A 23 -8.07 -4.52 -4.44
N ASN A 24 -8.52 -5.60 -3.80
CA ASN A 24 -8.74 -6.87 -4.48
C ASN A 24 -9.85 -6.79 -5.53
N GLU A 25 -10.94 -6.07 -5.26
CA GLU A 25 -12.05 -5.88 -6.22
C GLU A 25 -11.61 -5.07 -7.45
N ILE A 26 -10.65 -4.15 -7.31
CA ILE A 26 -10.06 -3.39 -8.45
C ILE A 26 -9.06 -4.24 -9.25
N GLY A 27 -8.54 -5.32 -8.65
CA GLY A 27 -7.55 -6.23 -9.23
C GLY A 27 -6.15 -5.60 -9.28
N MET A 28 -5.54 -5.39 -8.12
CA MET A 28 -4.15 -4.93 -8.01
C MET A 28 -3.16 -6.00 -8.48
N ASP A 29 -2.10 -5.58 -9.16
CA ASP A 29 -0.98 -6.45 -9.53
C ASP A 29 -0.01 -6.65 -8.35
N ILE A 30 0.18 -5.59 -7.55
CA ILE A 30 1.07 -5.58 -6.39
C ILE A 30 0.40 -4.80 -5.26
N ILE A 31 0.50 -5.28 -4.02
CA ILE A 31 0.05 -4.57 -2.82
C ILE A 31 1.22 -4.47 -1.84
N TYR A 32 1.58 -3.25 -1.47
CA TYR A 32 2.54 -2.94 -0.40
C TYR A 32 1.74 -2.64 0.88
N GLU A 33 2.02 -3.37 1.96
CA GLU A 33 1.43 -3.14 3.27
C GLU A 33 2.52 -2.75 4.26
N GLU A 34 2.35 -1.62 4.95
CA GLU A 34 3.20 -1.27 6.09
C GLU A 34 2.41 -1.10 7.39
N LYS A 35 2.91 -1.78 8.43
CA LYS A 35 2.34 -1.72 9.78
C LYS A 35 3.19 -0.82 10.68
N ILE A 36 3.05 0.49 10.50
CA ILE A 36 3.79 1.48 11.28
C ILE A 36 2.85 2.37 12.09
N SER A 37 3.23 2.71 13.31
CA SER A 37 2.53 3.75 14.06
C SER A 37 2.72 5.10 13.37
N GLY A 38 1.74 6.01 13.42
CA GLY A 38 1.85 7.33 12.80
C GLY A 38 3.01 8.20 13.29
N ALA A 39 3.65 7.81 14.40
CA ALA A 39 4.84 8.46 14.95
C ALA A 39 6.14 8.05 14.23
N THR A 40 6.16 6.92 13.53
CA THR A 40 7.33 6.43 12.81
C THR A 40 7.39 7.08 11.42
N LYS A 41 8.57 7.61 11.06
CA LYS A 41 8.83 8.21 9.74
C LYS A 41 9.44 7.22 8.74
N ASP A 42 9.98 6.10 9.24
CA ASP A 42 10.57 5.07 8.40
C ASP A 42 9.46 4.27 7.72
N ARG A 43 9.35 4.46 6.40
CA ARG A 43 8.36 3.85 5.52
C ARG A 43 9.05 3.01 4.46
N GLU A 44 9.66 1.91 4.90
CA GLU A 44 10.46 1.04 4.04
C GLU A 44 9.66 0.49 2.86
N GLN A 45 8.38 0.14 3.07
CA GLN A 45 7.51 -0.38 2.01
C GLN A 45 7.12 0.70 1.01
N LEU A 46 6.88 1.93 1.48
CA LEU A 46 6.67 3.07 0.58
C LEU A 46 7.91 3.31 -0.29
N GLN A 47 9.11 3.30 0.31
CA GLN A 47 10.36 3.49 -0.43
C GLN A 47 10.55 2.41 -1.48
N LYS A 48 10.34 1.15 -1.11
CA LYS A 48 10.42 0.02 -2.04
C LYS A 48 9.41 0.14 -3.19
N MET A 49 8.17 0.52 -2.88
CA MET A 49 7.16 0.78 -3.92
C MET A 49 7.64 1.84 -4.90
N LEU A 50 8.18 2.95 -4.39
CA LEU A 50 8.68 4.06 -5.23
C LEU A 50 9.85 3.63 -6.12
N GLU A 51 10.73 2.74 -5.64
CA GLU A 51 11.83 2.16 -6.42
C GLU A 51 11.33 1.19 -7.52
N ASP A 52 10.23 0.48 -7.27
CA ASP A 52 9.64 -0.49 -8.20
C ASP A 52 8.74 0.16 -9.27
N LEU A 53 8.45 1.46 -9.16
CA LEU A 53 7.58 2.20 -10.08
C LEU A 53 8.21 2.35 -11.47
N GLN A 54 7.37 2.15 -12.48
CA GLN A 54 7.70 2.46 -13.87
C GLN A 54 6.74 3.50 -14.43
N GLU A 55 7.16 4.15 -15.52
CA GLU A 55 6.31 5.10 -16.21
C GLU A 55 5.00 4.43 -16.66
N GLY A 56 3.89 5.11 -16.35
CA GLY A 56 2.54 4.61 -16.66
C GLY A 56 1.98 3.62 -15.63
N ASP A 57 2.65 3.34 -14.51
CA ASP A 57 2.03 2.61 -13.39
C ASP A 57 1.02 3.51 -12.64
N ILE A 58 -0.01 2.89 -12.04
CA ILE A 58 -1.07 3.58 -11.32
C ILE A 58 -1.06 3.14 -9.86
N ILE A 59 -1.02 4.11 -8.95
CA ILE A 59 -0.97 3.87 -7.50
C ILE A 59 -2.36 4.11 -6.89
N TYR A 60 -2.79 3.17 -6.06
CA TYR A 60 -4.01 3.23 -5.26
C TYR A 60 -3.64 3.23 -3.77
N VAL A 61 -4.25 4.11 -2.99
CA VAL A 61 -3.95 4.37 -1.56
C VAL A 61 -5.19 4.30 -0.69
#